data_AF-A0A1M7NN59-F1
#
_entry.id   AF-A0A1M7NN59-F1
#
_cell.length_a   1.000
_cell.length_b   1.000
_cell.length_c   1.000
_cell.angle_alpha   90.00
_cell.angle_beta   90.00
_cell.angle_gamma   90.00
#
_symmetry.space_group_name_H-M   'P 1'
#
loop_
_entity.id
_entity.type
_entity.pdbx_description
1 polymer ?
#
loop_
_entity_poly.entity_id
_entity_poly.type
_entity_poly.pdbx_seq_one_letter_code
_entity_poly.pdbx_strand_id
1 'polypeptide(L)'
;MLTLAATSTPDPATYSDLLVPLAWLLLAGLIAAPFYLGLCWIWPFTACRRCHGAGKRGAWIGRGFRYCTHCDGTGARLRAGRHVLNYLRRTHRAGHR
;
A
#
# COMPACT_ATOMS: atom_id res chain seq x y z
N MET A 1 4.91 -44.68 39.47
CA MET A 1 4.65 -43.23 39.41
C MET A 1 4.48 -42.84 37.95
N LEU A 2 3.24 -42.74 37.47
CA LEU A 2 2.91 -42.27 36.12
C LEU A 2 1.83 -41.20 36.29
N THR A 3 2.25 -39.94 36.22
CA THR A 3 1.34 -38.78 36.19
C THR A 3 0.83 -38.63 34.77
N LEU A 4 -0.47 -38.87 34.54
CA LEU A 4 -1.11 -38.53 33.28
C LEU A 4 -1.09 -36.99 33.13
N ALA A 5 -0.45 -36.51 32.07
CA ALA A 5 -0.57 -35.14 31.63
C ALA A 5 -2.02 -34.91 31.19
N ALA A 6 -2.74 -34.06 31.91
CA ALA A 6 -4.07 -33.61 31.52
C ALA A 6 -3.95 -32.84 30.19
N THR A 7 -4.34 -33.48 29.09
CA THR A 7 -4.67 -32.77 27.85
C THR A 7 -5.92 -31.95 28.14
N SER A 8 -5.76 -30.66 28.40
CA SER A 8 -6.88 -29.73 28.43
C SER A 8 -7.46 -29.64 27.02
N THR A 9 -8.53 -30.38 26.75
CA THR A 9 -9.38 -30.10 25.58
C THR A 9 -9.91 -28.68 25.76
N PRO A 10 -9.65 -27.75 24.83
CA PRO A 10 -10.20 -26.41 24.95
C PRO A 10 -11.74 -26.50 24.93
N ASP A 11 -12.39 -25.78 25.84
CA ASP A 11 -13.84 -25.73 25.91
C ASP A 11 -14.43 -25.09 24.65
N PRO A 12 -15.63 -25.50 24.18
CA PRO A 12 -16.28 -24.91 23.01
C PRO A 12 -16.38 -23.38 23.08
N ALA A 13 -16.49 -22.82 24.29
CA ALA A 13 -16.52 -21.39 24.56
C ALA A 13 -15.21 -20.66 24.19
N THR A 14 -14.06 -21.31 24.39
CA THR A 14 -12.75 -20.71 24.10
C THR A 14 -12.53 -20.51 22.60
N TYR A 15 -13.08 -21.39 21.74
CA TYR A 15 -12.98 -21.20 20.29
C TYR A 15 -13.84 -20.02 19.84
N SER A 16 -15.05 -19.86 20.37
CA SER A 16 -15.91 -18.71 20.03
C SER A 16 -15.27 -17.38 20.42
N ASP A 17 -14.61 -17.32 21.58
CA ASP A 17 -13.97 -16.10 22.08
C ASP A 17 -12.79 -15.64 21.21
N LEU A 18 -12.13 -16.56 20.49
CA LEU A 18 -11.03 -16.25 19.57
C LEU A 18 -11.48 -16.14 18.10
N LEU A 19 -12.44 -16.95 17.67
CA LEU A 19 -12.95 -16.95 16.29
C LEU A 19 -13.68 -15.66 15.96
N VAL A 20 -14.50 -15.14 16.88
CA VAL A 20 -15.27 -13.91 16.65
C VAL A 20 -14.36 -12.70 16.41
N PRO A 21 -13.37 -12.36 17.28
CA PRO A 21 -12.49 -11.23 17.01
C PRO A 21 -11.62 -11.46 15.77
N LEU A 22 -11.17 -12.70 15.51
CA LEU A 22 -10.36 -13.00 14.33
C LEU A 22 -11.17 -12.84 13.04
N ALA A 23 -12.45 -13.26 13.03
CA ALA A 23 -13.37 -13.03 11.93
C ALA A 23 -13.61 -11.53 11.69
N TRP A 24 -13.78 -10.73 12.76
CA TRP A 24 -13.91 -9.28 12.64
C TRP A 24 -12.64 -8.62 12.07
N LEU A 25 -11.45 -9.03 12.52
CA LEU A 25 -10.19 -8.54 11.99
C LEU A 25 -10.02 -8.88 10.51
N LEU A 26 -10.36 -10.11 10.11
CA LEU A 26 -10.34 -10.54 8.71
C LEU A 26 -11.31 -9.72 7.86
N LEU A 27 -12.55 -9.53 8.33
CA LEU A 27 -13.55 -8.74 7.63
C LEU A 27 -13.12 -7.28 7.49
N ALA A 28 -12.59 -6.68 8.56
CA ALA A 28 -12.06 -5.33 8.54
C ALA A 28 -10.90 -5.18 7.55
N GLY A 29 -9.97 -6.14 7.55
CA GLY A 29 -8.87 -6.18 6.58
C GLY A 29 -9.35 -6.31 5.14
N LEU A 30 -10.35 -7.17 4.90
CA LEU A 30 -10.93 -7.42 3.58
C LEU A 30 -11.61 -6.17 3.00
N ILE A 31 -12.15 -5.29 3.85
CA ILE A 31 -12.78 -4.03 3.44
C ILE A 31 -11.74 -2.91 3.33
N ALA A 32 -10.85 -2.77 4.32
CA ALA A 32 -9.88 -1.70 4.39
C ALA A 32 -8.84 -1.77 3.26
N ALA A 33 -8.39 -2.98 2.91
CA ALA A 33 -7.38 -3.17 1.86
C ALA A 33 -7.84 -2.64 0.48
N PRO A 34 -8.98 -3.07 -0.11
CA PRO A 34 -9.43 -2.56 -1.39
C PRO A 34 -9.82 -1.08 -1.32
N PHE A 35 -10.35 -0.60 -0.20
CA PHE A 35 -10.68 0.82 -0.03
C PHE A 35 -9.42 1.69 -0.07
N TYR A 36 -8.36 1.28 0.63
CA TYR A 36 -7.07 1.96 0.60
C TYR A 36 -6.41 1.89 -0.77
N LEU A 37 -6.44 0.72 -1.43
CA LEU A 37 -5.96 0.54 -2.79
C LEU A 37 -6.74 1.43 -3.79
N GLY A 38 -8.05 1.53 -3.62
CA GLY A 38 -8.94 2.39 -4.39
C GLY A 38 -8.58 3.86 -4.24
N LEU A 39 -8.42 4.35 -3.00
CA LEU A 39 -7.95 5.72 -2.73
C LEU A 39 -6.58 6.01 -3.37
N CYS A 40 -5.64 5.05 -3.26
CA CYS A 40 -4.32 5.15 -3.88
C CYS A 40 -4.38 5.13 -5.41
N TRP A 41 -5.44 4.55 -6.00
CA TRP A 41 -5.65 4.54 -7.43
C TRP A 41 -6.28 5.86 -7.90
N ILE A 42 -7.32 6.36 -7.23
CA ILE A 42 -8.00 7.63 -7.58
C ILE A 42 -7.02 8.81 -7.51
N TRP A 43 -6.12 8.82 -6.51
CA TRP A 43 -5.06 9.82 -6.36
C TRP A 43 -3.67 9.19 -6.50
N PRO A 44 -3.27 8.81 -7.74
CA PRO A 44 -2.05 8.05 -7.97
C PRO A 44 -0.81 8.95 -7.96
N PHE A 45 -0.99 10.27 -8.07
CA PHE A 45 0.06 11.25 -8.14
C PHE A 45 0.13 12.03 -6.83
N THR A 46 1.30 12.05 -6.21
CA THR A 46 1.62 12.99 -5.14
C THR A 46 2.50 14.09 -5.69
N ALA A 47 2.40 15.30 -5.13
CA ALA A 47 3.26 16.41 -5.53
C ALA A 47 4.72 16.05 -5.23
N CYS A 48 5.61 16.34 -6.18
CA CYS A 48 7.03 16.14 -5.95
C CYS A 48 7.50 17.06 -4.81
N ARG A 49 7.98 16.47 -3.70
CA ARG A 49 8.45 17.19 -2.50
C ARG A 49 9.51 18.26 -2.76
N ARG A 50 10.26 18.16 -3.86
CA ARG A 50 11.37 19.05 -4.19
C ARG A 50 10.96 20.29 -4.98
N CYS A 51 9.87 20.19 -5.75
CA CYS A 51 9.33 21.31 -6.54
C CYS A 51 7.89 21.68 -6.13
N HIS A 52 7.36 21.04 -5.10
CA HIS A 52 5.99 21.24 -4.58
C HIS A 52 4.90 21.17 -5.65
N GLY A 53 5.07 20.29 -6.66
CA GLY A 53 4.10 20.16 -7.75
C GLY A 53 4.38 21.04 -8.98
N ALA A 54 5.34 21.98 -8.92
CA ALA A 54 5.57 22.93 -10.00
C ALA A 54 6.25 22.31 -11.24
N GLY A 55 6.94 21.17 -11.10
CA GLY A 55 7.74 20.54 -12.17
C GLY A 55 9.01 21.30 -12.57
N LYS A 56 9.11 22.56 -12.17
CA LYS A 56 10.24 23.46 -12.44
C LYS A 56 10.79 24.05 -11.15
N ARG A 57 12.06 24.42 -11.17
CA ARG A 57 12.76 25.18 -10.13
C ARG A 57 13.34 26.43 -10.74
N GLY A 58 13.24 27.55 -10.02
CA GLY A 58 13.92 28.79 -10.41
C GLY A 58 15.43 28.59 -10.41
N ALA A 59 16.12 29.15 -11.40
CA ALA A 59 17.57 29.28 -11.34
C ALA A 59 17.95 30.29 -10.24
N TRP A 60 19.03 30.01 -9.51
CA TRP A 60 19.53 30.92 -8.48
C TRP A 60 20.11 32.21 -9.10
N ILE A 61 20.70 32.12 -10.29
CA ILE A 61 21.26 33.26 -11.02
C ILE A 61 20.52 33.37 -12.36
N GLY A 62 19.86 34.51 -12.57
CA GLY A 62 19.11 34.84 -13.80
C GLY A 62 17.62 34.49 -13.77
N ARG A 63 16.92 34.76 -14.89
CA ARG A 63 15.48 34.52 -15.09
C ARG A 63 15.17 33.14 -15.70
N GLY A 64 16.08 32.18 -15.53
CA GLY A 64 15.95 30.83 -16.09
C GLY A 64 15.12 29.91 -15.21
N PHE A 65 14.44 28.95 -15.84
CA PHE A 65 13.83 27.81 -15.16
C PHE A 65 14.61 26.54 -15.49
N ARG A 66 14.82 25.68 -14.48
CA ARG A 66 15.36 24.34 -14.65
C ARG A 66 14.23 23.34 -14.39
N TYR A 67 14.14 22.28 -15.17
CA TYR A 67 13.25 21.17 -14.82
C TYR A 67 13.72 20.54 -13.50
N CYS A 68 12.75 20.09 -12.69
CA CYS A 68 13.08 19.32 -11.50
C CYS A 68 13.59 17.94 -11.94
N THR A 69 14.90 17.69 -11.76
CA THR A 69 15.56 16.41 -12.05
C THR A 69 15.05 15.23 -11.22
N HIS A 70 14.19 15.49 -10.23
CA HIS A 70 13.67 14.45 -9.35
C HIS A 70 12.28 13.96 -9.78
N CYS A 71 11.58 14.72 -10.62
CA CYS A 71 10.34 14.29 -11.26
C CYS A 71 10.40 14.43 -12.78
N ASP A 72 11.59 14.66 -13.34
CA ASP A 72 11.83 14.90 -14.77
C ASP A 72 10.85 15.90 -15.40
N GLY A 73 10.58 16.99 -14.68
CA GLY A 73 9.67 18.05 -15.16
C GLY A 73 8.17 17.77 -14.97
N THR A 74 7.76 16.57 -14.58
CA THR A 74 6.33 16.20 -14.46
C THR A 74 5.61 16.85 -13.28
N GLY A 75 6.33 17.34 -12.27
CA GLY A 75 5.75 17.91 -11.05
C GLY A 75 5.12 16.87 -10.10
N ALA A 76 4.91 15.64 -10.56
CA ALA A 76 4.25 14.58 -9.83
C ALA A 76 5.17 13.38 -9.57
N ARG A 77 4.83 12.57 -8.55
CA ARG A 77 5.41 11.25 -8.31
C ARG A 77 4.30 10.22 -8.16
N LEU A 78 4.54 9.01 -8.67
CA LEU A 78 3.63 7.89 -8.45
C LEU A 78 3.61 7.50 -6.97
N ARG A 79 2.41 7.30 -6.42
CA ARG A 79 2.19 6.63 -5.14
C ARG A 79 2.44 5.13 -5.26
N ALA A 80 2.79 4.49 -4.14
CA ALA A 80 3.10 3.06 -4.06
C ALA A 80 1.99 2.17 -4.64
N GLY A 81 0.71 2.51 -4.45
CA GLY A 81 -0.40 1.73 -5.02
C GLY A 81 -0.37 1.61 -6.55
N ARG A 82 0.05 2.67 -7.26
CA ARG A 82 0.22 2.65 -8.72
C ARG A 82 1.40 1.77 -9.14
N HIS A 83 2.48 1.74 -8.34
CA HIS A 83 3.63 0.86 -8.58
C HIS A 83 3.23 -0.62 -8.48
N VAL A 84 2.46 -0.99 -7.45
CA VAL A 84 1.97 -2.37 -7.26
C VAL A 84 1.10 -2.80 -8.44
N LEU A 85 0.14 -1.97 -8.87
CA LEU A 85 -0.70 -2.28 -10.04
C LEU A 85 0.11 -2.41 -11.33
N ASN A 86 1.10 -1.54 -11.54
CA ASN A 86 1.99 -1.64 -12.70
C ASN A 86 2.84 -2.93 -12.64
N TYR A 87 3.30 -3.32 -11.45
CA TYR A 87 4.02 -4.57 -11.26
C TYR A 87 3.12 -5.79 -11.55
N LEU A 88 1.93 -5.86 -10.96
CA LEU A 88 0.96 -6.94 -11.24
C LEU A 88 0.59 -7.04 -12.71
N ARG A 89 0.41 -5.91 -13.40
CA ARG A 89 0.14 -5.92 -14.85
C ARG A 89 1.31 -6.44 -15.66
N ARG A 90 2.55 -6.14 -15.25
CA ARG A 90 3.76 -6.65 -15.90
C ARG A 90 3.90 -8.15 -15.69
N THR A 91 3.69 -8.65 -14.47
CA THR A 91 3.76 -10.09 -14.17
C THR A 91 2.66 -10.87 -14.87
N HIS A 92 1.42 -10.36 -14.88
CA HIS A 92 0.32 -10.98 -15.62
C HIS A 92 0.63 -11.08 -17.12
N ARG A 93 1.15 -10.03 -17.76
CA ARG A 93 1.53 -10.11 -19.18
C ARG A 93 2.70 -11.04 -19.46
N ALA A 94 3.65 -11.16 -18.52
CA ALA A 94 4.79 -12.06 -18.66
C ALA A 94 4.39 -13.54 -18.55
N GLY A 95 3.38 -13.87 -17.74
CA GLY A 95 2.84 -15.23 -17.64
C GLY A 95 1.90 -15.65 -18.77
N HIS A 96 1.50 -14.71 -19.64
CA HIS A 96 0.64 -14.95 -20.81
C HIS A 96 1.45 -15.06 -22.12
N ARG A 97 2.77 -15.23 -22.07
CA ARG A 97 3.66 -15.48 -23.22
C ARG A 97 4.47 -16.74 -22.98
#